data_AF-A0A5Q4BPM0-F1
#
_entry.id   AF-A0A5Q4BPM0-F1
#
_cell.length_a   1.000
_cell.length_b   1.000
_cell.length_c   1.000
_cell.angle_alpha   90.00
_cell.angle_beta   90.00
_cell.angle_gamma   90.00
#
_symmetry.space_group_name_H-M   'P 1'
#
loop_
_entity.id
_entity.type
_entity.pdbx_description
1 polymer ?
#
loop_
_entity_poly.entity_id
_entity_poly.type
_entity_poly.pdbx_seq_one_letter_code
_entity_poly.pdbx_strand_id
1 'polypeptide(L)'
;MCPAVLSSPPVEPLPVKEELLELCDSVRTSLQREKSFGPHADRVQELFENILKEELRHSPSLDFETLQYARLDKLLSDVLDPACRPSPLPLRFRADMAVAESLQKIWRSRFREQYFALDQVRQRRLSVGGEMRDIHFTAAGMDPLESWTVRNSCPDPISELEGNQRFEPGHWWLNLACAQRDGIIGTAVEKPTKGKYGVTALPLLTGCEEHVRGRLYRYVREGRLSDMHVSLLTQVGTQIRILRGYRLKSTLAPQAGVRYDGLYTIRQYGNKLDAATDKYRLELLLEHVDGQKSLEEVQKVPRPSQVDDWQTFKKVEAEMVRQRKGDDGLLDFKMLKEEERIDREHWRRSSEFRATLGQE
;
A
#
# COMPACT_ATOMS: atom_id res chain seq x y z
N MET A 1 -60.43 -15.73 17.97
CA MET A 1 -59.50 -15.43 16.85
C MET A 1 -58.61 -14.29 17.28
N CYS A 2 -57.38 -14.60 17.70
CA CYS A 2 -56.36 -13.60 18.05
C CYS A 2 -55.50 -13.33 16.81
N PRO A 3 -55.18 -12.06 16.49
CA PRO A 3 -54.33 -11.77 15.35
C PRO A 3 -52.89 -12.19 15.66
N ALA A 4 -52.28 -12.92 14.74
CA ALA A 4 -50.88 -13.29 14.80
C ALA A 4 -50.01 -12.04 14.61
N VAL A 5 -49.21 -11.74 15.63
CA VAL A 5 -48.15 -10.73 15.57
C VAL A 5 -47.06 -11.28 14.65
N LEU A 6 -46.93 -10.69 13.46
CA LEU A 6 -45.78 -10.90 12.57
C LEU A 6 -44.55 -10.32 13.26
N SER A 7 -43.68 -11.17 13.82
CA SER A 7 -42.39 -10.73 14.33
C SER A 7 -41.52 -10.30 13.15
N SER A 8 -41.06 -9.05 13.16
CA SER A 8 -39.99 -8.60 12.26
C SER A 8 -38.77 -9.51 12.41
N PRO A 9 -38.08 -9.87 11.31
CA PRO A 9 -36.83 -10.62 11.40
C PRO A 9 -35.84 -9.83 12.27
N PRO A 10 -34.99 -10.53 13.05
CA PRO A 10 -33.97 -9.87 13.85
C PRO A 10 -33.05 -9.10 12.90
N VAL A 11 -32.91 -7.80 13.13
CA VAL A 11 -31.93 -6.96 12.45
C VAL A 11 -30.57 -7.53 12.81
N GLU A 12 -29.84 -8.09 11.84
CA GLU A 12 -28.47 -8.52 12.05
C GLU A 12 -27.65 -7.32 12.56
N PRO A 13 -26.91 -7.47 13.67
CA PRO A 13 -26.06 -6.39 14.16
C PRO A 13 -25.05 -6.00 13.08
N LEU A 14 -24.78 -4.70 12.95
CA LEU A 14 -23.78 -4.20 12.02
C LEU A 14 -22.47 -5.01 12.16
N PRO A 15 -21.81 -5.36 11.04
CA PRO A 15 -20.54 -6.08 11.09
C PRO A 15 -19.51 -5.30 11.90
N VAL A 16 -18.56 -6.02 12.52
CA VAL A 16 -17.47 -5.39 13.28
C VAL A 16 -16.69 -4.46 12.33
N LYS A 17 -16.19 -3.31 12.84
CA LYS A 17 -15.55 -2.26 12.02
C LYS A 17 -14.40 -2.78 11.14
N GLU A 18 -13.68 -3.80 11.58
CA GLU A 18 -12.64 -4.49 10.81
C GLU A 18 -13.25 -5.22 9.59
N GLU A 19 -14.33 -5.97 9.76
CA GLU A 19 -15.02 -6.66 8.66
C GLU A 19 -15.59 -5.67 7.63
N LEU A 20 -16.09 -4.52 8.09
CA LEU A 20 -16.56 -3.46 7.22
C LEU A 20 -15.42 -2.87 6.40
N LEU A 21 -14.24 -2.67 7.00
CA LEU A 21 -13.06 -2.19 6.29
C LEU A 21 -12.63 -3.19 5.20
N GLU A 22 -12.59 -4.49 5.52
CA GLU A 22 -12.24 -5.52 4.54
C GLU A 22 -13.25 -5.61 3.39
N LEU A 23 -14.54 -5.52 3.69
CA LEU A 23 -15.60 -5.46 2.69
C LEU A 23 -15.43 -4.24 1.76
N CYS A 24 -15.19 -3.06 2.34
CA CYS A 24 -14.96 -1.84 1.58
C CYS A 24 -13.72 -1.95 0.69
N ASP A 25 -12.61 -2.47 1.21
CA ASP A 25 -11.39 -2.68 0.42
C ASP A 25 -11.60 -3.65 -0.73
N SER A 26 -12.33 -4.74 -0.51
CA SER A 26 -12.62 -5.72 -1.55
C SER A 26 -13.51 -5.15 -2.66
N VAL A 27 -14.57 -4.41 -2.30
CA VAL A 27 -15.47 -3.81 -3.29
C VAL A 27 -14.81 -2.67 -4.04
N ARG A 28 -14.04 -1.80 -3.37
CA ARG A 28 -13.27 -0.74 -4.03
C ARG A 28 -12.23 -1.32 -5.00
N THR A 29 -11.59 -2.43 -4.64
CA THR A 29 -10.67 -3.13 -5.56
C THR A 29 -11.41 -3.62 -6.80
N SER A 30 -12.58 -4.24 -6.63
CA SER A 30 -13.41 -4.75 -7.73
C SER A 30 -13.91 -3.60 -8.63
N LEU A 31 -14.32 -2.48 -8.03
CA LEU A 31 -14.74 -1.28 -8.75
C LEU A 31 -13.64 -0.71 -9.63
N GLN A 32 -12.41 -0.65 -9.11
CA GLN A 32 -11.28 -0.10 -9.86
C GLN A 32 -10.86 -1.01 -11.02
N ARG A 33 -10.82 -2.33 -10.80
CA ARG A 33 -10.30 -3.31 -11.76
C ARG A 33 -11.35 -3.83 -12.74
N GLU A 34 -12.49 -4.26 -12.22
CA GLU A 34 -13.53 -4.99 -12.97
C GLU A 34 -14.73 -4.10 -13.30
N LYS A 35 -14.77 -2.87 -12.79
CA LYS A 35 -15.91 -1.94 -12.93
C LYS A 35 -17.21 -2.55 -12.41
N SER A 36 -17.13 -3.35 -11.35
CA SER A 36 -18.27 -4.01 -10.70
C SER A 36 -18.06 -4.07 -9.18
N PHE A 37 -19.09 -4.41 -8.41
CA PHE A 37 -18.94 -4.66 -6.97
C PHE A 37 -18.28 -6.02 -6.64
N GLY A 38 -18.00 -6.83 -7.67
CA GLY A 38 -17.32 -8.11 -7.53
C GLY A 38 -18.09 -9.12 -6.66
N PRO A 39 -17.38 -10.01 -5.92
CA PRO A 39 -17.99 -11.12 -5.19
C PRO A 39 -18.84 -10.69 -3.99
N HIS A 40 -18.79 -9.42 -3.58
CA HIS A 40 -19.55 -8.90 -2.45
C HIS A 40 -20.66 -7.92 -2.84
N ALA A 41 -21.11 -7.98 -4.09
CA ALA A 41 -22.17 -7.10 -4.61
C ALA A 41 -23.43 -7.12 -3.74
N ASP A 42 -23.98 -8.30 -3.48
CA ASP A 42 -25.22 -8.44 -2.69
C ASP A 42 -25.03 -7.93 -1.25
N ARG A 43 -23.89 -8.23 -0.64
CA ARG A 43 -23.57 -7.81 0.74
C ARG A 43 -23.43 -6.28 0.87
N VAL A 44 -22.80 -5.61 -0.09
CA VAL A 44 -22.68 -4.14 -0.07
C VAL A 44 -24.00 -3.46 -0.40
N GLN A 45 -24.79 -4.02 -1.31
CA GLN A 45 -26.11 -3.52 -1.61
C GLN A 45 -27.00 -3.56 -0.37
N GLU A 46 -27.09 -4.72 0.29
CA GLU A 46 -27.87 -4.89 1.51
C GLU A 46 -27.42 -3.93 2.62
N LEU A 47 -26.09 -3.78 2.79
CA LEU A 47 -25.52 -2.81 3.73
C LEU A 47 -25.99 -1.38 3.43
N PHE A 48 -25.89 -0.92 2.18
CA PHE A 48 -26.32 0.42 1.79
C PHE A 48 -27.81 0.65 1.99
N GLU A 49 -28.64 -0.31 1.60
CA GLU A 49 -30.09 -0.21 1.79
C GLU A 49 -30.47 -0.18 3.26
N ASN A 50 -29.83 -1.00 4.10
CA ASN A 50 -30.12 -1.07 5.54
C ASN A 50 -29.70 0.23 6.24
N ILE A 51 -28.49 0.72 5.97
CA ILE A 51 -28.03 2.02 6.50
C ILE A 51 -28.98 3.14 6.05
N LEU A 52 -29.39 3.17 4.76
CA LEU A 52 -30.29 4.21 4.27
C LEU A 52 -31.65 4.15 4.96
N LYS A 53 -32.22 2.96 5.16
CA LYS A 53 -33.49 2.77 5.88
C LYS A 53 -33.40 3.28 7.33
N GLU A 54 -32.30 3.01 8.02
CA GLU A 54 -32.10 3.47 9.40
C GLU A 54 -31.93 4.98 9.50
N GLU A 55 -31.16 5.58 8.58
CA GLU A 55 -30.97 7.02 8.51
C GLU A 55 -32.29 7.75 8.24
N LEU A 56 -33.13 7.22 7.35
CA LEU A 56 -34.46 7.76 7.06
C LEU A 56 -35.45 7.59 8.22
N ARG A 57 -35.26 6.57 9.07
CA ARG A 57 -36.05 6.35 10.31
C ARG A 57 -35.57 7.20 11.49
N HIS A 58 -34.53 8.01 11.31
CA HIS A 58 -33.87 8.76 12.37
C HIS A 58 -33.36 7.87 13.53
N SER A 59 -33.06 6.60 13.24
CA SER A 59 -32.52 5.62 14.19
C SER A 59 -31.20 5.03 13.67
N PRO A 60 -30.17 5.87 13.42
CA PRO A 60 -28.95 5.39 12.78
C PRO A 60 -28.13 4.50 13.71
N SER A 61 -27.77 3.30 13.26
CA SER A 61 -26.85 2.42 13.99
C SER A 61 -25.37 2.74 13.73
N LEU A 62 -25.06 3.31 12.56
CA LEU A 62 -23.69 3.66 12.17
C LEU A 62 -23.23 4.94 12.89
N ASP A 63 -22.14 4.84 13.64
CA ASP A 63 -21.46 5.97 14.26
C ASP A 63 -20.39 6.59 13.34
N PHE A 64 -19.91 7.78 13.71
CA PHE A 64 -18.91 8.49 12.92
C PHE A 64 -17.55 7.77 12.91
N GLU A 65 -17.20 7.10 14.02
CA GLU A 65 -15.92 6.39 14.14
C GLU A 65 -15.85 5.20 13.17
N THR A 66 -16.92 4.41 13.09
CA THR A 66 -17.02 3.26 12.18
C THR A 66 -17.02 3.72 10.73
N LEU A 67 -17.76 4.79 10.40
CA LEU A 67 -17.75 5.40 9.06
C LEU A 67 -16.34 5.81 8.65
N GLN A 68 -15.63 6.50 9.55
CA GLN A 68 -14.27 6.96 9.31
C GLN A 68 -13.31 5.77 9.15
N TYR A 69 -13.38 4.79 10.07
CA TYR A 69 -12.50 3.64 10.13
C TYR A 69 -12.64 2.77 8.87
N ALA A 70 -13.87 2.36 8.53
CA ALA A 70 -14.17 1.48 7.40
C ALA A 70 -14.06 2.16 6.02
N ARG A 71 -13.75 3.48 5.96
CA ARG A 71 -13.61 4.25 4.71
C ARG A 71 -14.90 4.24 3.86
N LEU A 72 -16.07 4.23 4.51
CA LEU A 72 -17.36 4.20 3.81
C LEU A 72 -17.57 5.44 2.92
N ASP A 73 -17.11 6.61 3.33
CA ASP A 73 -17.10 7.83 2.51
C ASP A 73 -16.29 7.67 1.21
N LYS A 74 -15.15 6.95 1.27
CA LYS A 74 -14.33 6.65 0.09
C LYS A 74 -15.00 5.61 -0.79
N LEU A 75 -15.64 4.58 -0.21
CA LEU A 75 -16.44 3.62 -0.97
C LEU A 75 -17.56 4.33 -1.74
N LEU A 76 -18.34 5.21 -1.08
CA LEU A 76 -19.37 6.00 -1.76
C LEU A 76 -18.76 6.88 -2.87
N SER A 77 -17.57 7.44 -2.64
CA SER A 77 -16.90 8.25 -3.66
C SER A 77 -16.51 7.42 -4.89
N ASP A 78 -16.02 6.21 -4.69
CA ASP A 78 -15.64 5.28 -5.77
C ASP A 78 -16.86 4.76 -6.54
N VAL A 79 -17.98 4.47 -5.85
CA VAL A 79 -19.25 4.07 -6.50
C VAL A 79 -19.76 5.17 -7.43
N LEU A 80 -19.60 6.43 -7.02
CA LEU A 80 -20.07 7.60 -7.76
C LEU A 80 -19.06 8.08 -8.82
N ASP A 81 -17.81 7.63 -8.79
CA ASP A 81 -16.75 8.04 -9.71
C ASP A 81 -16.98 7.51 -11.13
N PRO A 82 -17.09 8.39 -12.16
CA PRO A 82 -17.17 7.98 -13.56
C PRO A 82 -16.09 6.99 -14.00
N ALA A 83 -14.87 7.09 -13.46
CA ALA A 83 -13.76 6.20 -13.83
C ALA A 83 -13.97 4.75 -13.35
N CYS A 84 -14.84 4.53 -12.36
CA CYS A 84 -15.15 3.20 -11.79
C CYS A 84 -16.46 2.60 -12.35
N ARG A 85 -17.17 3.32 -13.22
CA ARG A 85 -18.48 2.88 -13.72
C ARG A 85 -18.36 1.79 -14.80
N PRO A 86 -19.22 0.76 -14.76
CA PRO A 86 -19.36 -0.17 -15.87
C PRO A 86 -19.97 0.52 -17.09
N SER A 87 -19.52 0.11 -18.28
CA SER A 87 -20.09 0.51 -19.56
C SER A 87 -20.42 -0.74 -20.38
N PRO A 88 -21.70 -0.99 -20.73
CA PRO A 88 -22.89 -0.17 -20.41
C PRO A 88 -23.30 -0.22 -18.94
N LEU A 89 -23.98 0.83 -18.45
CA LEU A 89 -24.36 0.98 -17.03
C LEU A 89 -25.60 0.13 -16.66
N PRO A 90 -25.47 -0.96 -15.88
CA PRO A 90 -26.59 -1.83 -15.52
C PRO A 90 -27.64 -1.13 -14.65
N LEU A 91 -28.91 -1.54 -14.77
CA LEU A 91 -30.00 -0.96 -13.97
C LEU A 91 -29.79 -1.11 -12.47
N ARG A 92 -29.26 -2.25 -12.02
CA ARG A 92 -28.93 -2.49 -10.61
C ARG A 92 -27.91 -1.47 -10.10
N PHE A 93 -26.80 -1.32 -10.83
CA PHE A 93 -25.76 -0.35 -10.49
C PHE A 93 -26.31 1.09 -10.43
N ARG A 94 -27.27 1.46 -11.28
CA ARG A 94 -27.94 2.77 -11.19
C ARG A 94 -28.71 2.95 -9.89
N ALA A 95 -29.39 1.92 -9.41
CA ALA A 95 -30.09 1.96 -8.12
C ALA A 95 -29.08 2.13 -6.97
N ASP A 96 -27.98 1.38 -7.01
CA ASP A 96 -26.91 1.47 -6.01
C ASP A 96 -26.27 2.85 -5.98
N MET A 97 -26.05 3.47 -7.15
CA MET A 97 -25.58 4.85 -7.25
C MET A 97 -26.57 5.83 -6.59
N ALA A 98 -27.88 5.68 -6.84
CA ALA A 98 -28.88 6.56 -6.24
C ALA A 98 -28.94 6.43 -4.70
N VAL A 99 -28.76 5.22 -4.18
CA VAL A 99 -28.63 4.96 -2.74
C VAL A 99 -27.35 5.62 -2.21
N ALA A 100 -26.22 5.45 -2.88
CA ALA A 100 -24.94 6.06 -2.50
C ALA A 100 -25.00 7.60 -2.49
N GLU A 101 -25.63 8.24 -3.47
CA GLU A 101 -25.85 9.69 -3.50
C GLU A 101 -26.71 10.16 -2.32
N SER A 102 -27.76 9.40 -1.99
CA SER A 102 -28.67 9.70 -0.89
C SER A 102 -27.96 9.61 0.45
N LEU A 103 -27.21 8.52 0.68
CA LEU A 103 -26.38 8.34 1.86
C LEU A 103 -25.36 9.47 2.01
N GLN A 104 -24.66 9.84 0.93
CA GLN A 104 -23.69 10.93 0.96
C GLN A 104 -24.33 12.26 1.38
N LYS A 105 -25.54 12.58 0.88
CA LYS A 105 -26.29 13.79 1.28
C LYS A 105 -26.70 13.74 2.75
N ILE A 106 -27.22 12.61 3.21
CA ILE A 106 -27.65 12.44 4.60
C ILE A 106 -26.47 12.57 5.56
N TRP A 107 -25.36 11.87 5.29
CA TRP A 107 -24.17 11.92 6.13
C TRP A 107 -23.53 13.31 6.18
N ARG A 108 -23.54 14.06 5.07
CA ARG A 108 -23.13 15.48 5.07
C ARG A 108 -24.01 16.33 5.99
N SER A 109 -25.32 16.07 6.04
CA SER A 109 -26.26 16.82 6.89
C SER A 109 -26.16 16.41 8.37
N ARG A 110 -26.02 15.11 8.64
CA ARG A 110 -25.95 14.52 9.98
C ARG A 110 -24.63 14.85 10.69
N PHE A 111 -23.49 14.59 10.04
CA PHE A 111 -22.17 14.75 10.64
C PHE A 111 -21.54 16.13 10.40
N ARG A 112 -22.07 16.90 9.44
CA ARG A 112 -21.68 18.30 9.16
C ARG A 112 -20.16 18.45 9.02
N GLU A 113 -19.57 19.36 9.80
CA GLU A 113 -18.15 19.68 9.80
C GLU A 113 -17.26 18.45 9.98
N GLN A 114 -17.69 17.46 10.77
CA GLN A 114 -16.91 16.23 10.98
C GLN A 114 -16.76 15.43 9.68
N TYR A 115 -17.81 15.36 8.86
CA TYR A 115 -17.76 14.69 7.55
C TYR A 115 -16.78 15.39 6.60
N PHE A 116 -16.84 16.72 6.53
CA PHE A 116 -15.92 17.49 5.68
C PHE A 116 -14.48 17.46 6.20
N ALA A 117 -14.29 17.24 7.49
CA ALA A 117 -12.97 17.11 8.13
C ALA A 117 -12.40 15.68 8.11
N LEU A 118 -13.08 14.68 7.52
CA LEU A 118 -12.65 13.27 7.57
C LEU A 118 -11.18 13.07 7.19
N ASP A 119 -10.75 13.67 6.08
CA ASP A 119 -9.35 13.57 5.62
C ASP A 119 -8.36 14.26 6.57
N GLN A 120 -8.76 15.36 7.22
CA GLN A 120 -7.93 16.00 8.25
C GLN A 120 -7.84 15.15 9.51
N VAL A 121 -8.93 14.51 9.95
CA VAL A 121 -8.91 13.62 11.12
C VAL A 121 -8.04 12.39 10.82
N ARG A 122 -8.12 11.83 9.60
CA ARG A 122 -7.23 10.74 9.15
C ARG A 122 -5.78 11.16 9.18
N GLN A 123 -5.45 12.34 8.66
CA GLN A 123 -4.10 12.89 8.69
C GLN A 123 -3.57 13.03 10.13
N ARG A 124 -4.38 13.55 11.06
CA ARG A 124 -4.00 13.64 12.48
C ARG A 124 -3.77 12.27 13.10
N ARG A 125 -4.66 11.30 12.85
CA ARG A 125 -4.51 9.91 13.35
C ARG A 125 -3.27 9.24 12.78
N LEU A 126 -2.93 9.49 11.51
CA LEU A 126 -1.73 8.95 10.87
C LEU A 126 -0.46 9.39 11.61
N SER A 127 -0.39 10.68 11.98
CA SER A 127 0.73 11.29 12.68
C SER A 127 0.77 11.01 14.20
N VAL A 128 -0.40 10.98 14.86
CA VAL A 128 -0.53 10.80 16.31
C VAL A 128 -0.94 9.37 16.61
N GLY A 129 0.04 8.51 16.89
CA GLY A 129 -0.19 7.12 17.32
C GLY A 129 -0.50 6.12 16.19
N GLY A 130 -0.75 6.57 14.96
CA GLY A 130 -0.98 5.72 13.80
C GLY A 130 0.30 5.15 13.17
N GLU A 131 0.25 4.93 11.85
CA GLU A 131 1.34 4.31 11.09
C GLU A 131 2.65 5.11 11.08
N MET A 132 2.62 6.40 11.43
CA MET A 132 3.82 7.24 11.55
C MET A 132 4.28 7.45 13.01
N ARG A 133 3.81 6.64 13.96
CA ARG A 133 4.34 6.66 15.33
C ARG A 133 5.85 6.39 15.33
N ASP A 134 6.56 7.03 16.26
CA ASP A 134 7.99 6.84 16.56
C ASP A 134 8.98 7.16 15.42
N ILE A 135 8.49 7.69 14.29
CA ILE A 135 9.33 8.23 13.22
C ILE A 135 9.30 9.76 13.23
N HIS A 136 10.32 10.37 12.63
CA HIS A 136 10.38 11.82 12.45
C HIS A 136 11.03 12.17 11.13
N PHE A 137 10.62 13.31 10.59
CA PHE A 137 11.17 13.84 9.35
C PHE A 137 12.57 14.42 9.59
N THR A 138 13.50 14.14 8.69
CA THR A 138 14.86 14.68 8.69
C THR A 138 15.12 15.37 7.36
N ALA A 139 15.23 16.70 7.38
CA ALA A 139 15.56 17.51 6.19
C ALA A 139 17.01 17.35 5.71
N ALA A 140 17.83 16.54 6.38
CA ALA A 140 19.26 16.40 6.11
C ALA A 140 19.55 15.62 4.80
N GLY A 141 18.59 14.87 4.28
CA GLY A 141 18.76 14.10 3.04
C GLY A 141 18.46 14.92 1.78
N MET A 142 19.31 14.75 0.76
CA MET A 142 18.97 15.07 -0.64
C MET A 142 17.96 14.05 -1.20
N ASP A 143 17.99 12.80 -0.73
CA ASP A 143 17.10 11.73 -1.21
C ASP A 143 15.77 11.71 -0.44
N PRO A 144 14.62 11.83 -1.14
CA PRO A 144 13.30 11.60 -0.56
C PRO A 144 13.15 10.26 0.18
N LEU A 145 13.95 9.24 -0.15
CA LEU A 145 13.90 7.91 0.47
C LEU A 145 14.41 7.89 1.92
N GLU A 146 15.32 8.79 2.27
CA GLU A 146 15.99 8.84 3.58
C GLU A 146 15.48 9.99 4.46
N SER A 147 14.36 10.59 4.08
CA SER A 147 13.80 11.76 4.76
C SER A 147 13.11 11.43 6.10
N TRP A 148 13.08 10.16 6.50
CA TRP A 148 12.43 9.70 7.72
C TRP A 148 13.33 8.78 8.53
N THR A 149 13.40 8.98 9.84
CA THR A 149 14.21 8.16 10.76
C THR A 149 13.45 7.82 12.04
N VAL A 150 13.85 6.72 12.69
CA VAL A 150 13.24 6.23 13.94
C VAL A 150 13.85 6.97 15.14
N ARG A 151 13.03 7.34 16.14
CA ARG A 151 13.51 8.04 17.36
C ARG A 151 14.30 7.14 18.30
N ASN A 152 13.84 5.90 18.50
CA ASN A 152 14.45 4.92 19.39
C ASN A 152 14.58 3.58 18.67
N SER A 153 15.81 3.18 18.36
CA SER A 153 16.10 1.84 17.83
C SER A 153 16.37 0.92 19.03
N CYS A 154 15.47 -0.04 19.33
CA CYS A 154 15.75 -1.07 20.34
C CYS A 154 16.48 -2.26 19.69
N PRO A 155 17.72 -2.60 20.11
CA PRO A 155 18.44 -3.75 19.58
C PRO A 155 18.53 -4.85 20.64
N ASP A 156 17.54 -5.72 20.69
CA ASP A 156 17.75 -7.06 21.28
C ASP A 156 17.52 -8.09 20.17
N PRO A 157 18.58 -8.74 19.67
CA PRO A 157 18.44 -9.75 18.63
C PRO A 157 17.79 -11.02 19.19
N ILE A 158 16.77 -11.51 18.49
CA ILE A 158 16.10 -12.79 18.76
C ILE A 158 16.35 -13.75 17.58
N SER A 159 16.34 -15.07 17.82
CA SER A 159 16.65 -16.13 16.84
C SER A 159 15.87 -16.04 15.51
N GLU A 160 16.49 -16.50 14.41
CA GLU A 160 15.93 -16.51 13.05
C GLU A 160 14.57 -17.23 12.95
N LEU A 161 14.39 -18.31 13.72
CA LEU A 161 13.17 -19.13 13.73
C LEU A 161 11.97 -18.36 14.32
N GLU A 162 12.20 -17.62 15.41
CA GLU A 162 11.18 -16.80 16.09
C GLU A 162 10.87 -15.53 15.29
N GLY A 163 11.84 -15.02 14.54
CA GLY A 163 11.66 -13.84 13.70
C GLY A 163 10.80 -14.03 12.47
N ASN A 164 10.74 -15.25 11.93
CA ASN A 164 9.90 -15.55 10.77
C ASN A 164 8.42 -15.72 11.16
N GLN A 165 8.13 -16.01 12.42
CA GLN A 165 6.75 -16.17 12.91
C GLN A 165 5.98 -14.85 13.03
N ARG A 166 6.65 -13.69 12.99
CA ARG A 166 6.00 -12.38 13.18
C ARG A 166 5.74 -11.58 11.91
N PHE A 167 6.41 -11.88 10.80
CA PHE A 167 6.19 -11.17 9.54
C PHE A 167 5.65 -12.09 8.47
N GLU A 168 4.46 -11.75 7.98
CA GLU A 168 3.84 -12.46 6.88
C GLU A 168 4.02 -11.69 5.57
N PRO A 169 4.25 -12.37 4.44
CA PRO A 169 4.26 -11.71 3.14
C PRO A 169 2.94 -10.96 2.92
N GLY A 170 3.04 -9.72 2.45
CA GLY A 170 1.92 -8.77 2.36
C GLY A 170 1.86 -7.77 3.51
N HIS A 171 2.71 -7.87 4.55
CA HIS A 171 2.92 -6.72 5.43
C HIS A 171 3.40 -5.50 4.63
N TRP A 172 2.87 -4.34 4.98
CA TRP A 172 3.03 -3.11 4.21
C TRP A 172 3.25 -1.92 5.12
N TRP A 173 4.12 -1.01 4.68
CA TRP A 173 4.51 0.19 5.38
C TRP A 173 4.47 1.40 4.46
N LEU A 174 4.28 2.58 5.04
CA LEU A 174 4.39 3.84 4.29
C LEU A 174 5.80 4.02 3.73
N ASN A 175 6.84 3.87 4.56
CA ASN A 175 8.22 4.06 4.14
C ASN A 175 9.16 3.08 4.87
N LEU A 176 10.46 3.11 4.56
CA LEU A 176 11.44 2.27 5.25
C LEU A 176 11.57 2.59 6.74
N ALA A 177 11.34 3.83 7.17
CA ALA A 177 11.41 4.16 8.60
C ALA A 177 10.33 3.43 9.40
N CYS A 178 9.11 3.30 8.86
CA CYS A 178 8.05 2.48 9.45
C CYS A 178 8.46 0.99 9.50
N ALA A 179 9.07 0.48 8.42
CA ALA A 179 9.57 -0.90 8.39
C ALA A 179 10.73 -1.13 9.41
N GLN A 180 11.63 -0.16 9.56
CA GLN A 180 12.70 -0.20 10.56
C GLN A 180 12.14 -0.19 11.98
N ARG A 181 11.17 0.69 12.25
CA ARG A 181 10.47 0.76 13.56
C ARG A 181 9.86 -0.58 13.93
N ASP A 182 9.20 -1.23 12.98
CA ASP A 182 8.55 -2.53 13.23
C ASP A 182 9.57 -3.69 13.28
N GLY A 183 10.83 -3.43 12.91
CA GLY A 183 11.98 -4.31 13.15
C GLY A 183 12.25 -5.34 12.06
N ILE A 184 11.61 -5.22 10.88
CA ILE A 184 11.91 -6.12 9.74
C ILE A 184 13.27 -5.81 9.11
N ILE A 185 13.70 -4.54 9.16
CA ILE A 185 15.00 -4.04 8.70
C ILE A 185 15.71 -3.30 9.84
N GLY A 186 17.04 -3.23 9.80
CA GLY A 186 17.82 -2.53 10.84
C GLY A 186 18.05 -1.04 10.55
N THR A 187 17.83 -0.59 9.32
CA THR A 187 18.11 0.78 8.85
C THR A 187 17.10 1.24 7.82
N ALA A 188 16.68 2.51 7.85
CA ALA A 188 15.78 3.13 6.87
C ALA A 188 16.49 3.54 5.56
N VAL A 189 17.53 2.80 5.19
CA VAL A 189 18.32 3.01 3.97
C VAL A 189 18.16 1.79 3.08
N GLU A 190 18.15 1.98 1.77
CA GLU A 190 18.07 0.90 0.78
C GLU A 190 19.38 0.11 0.72
N LYS A 191 19.67 -0.66 1.77
CA LYS A 191 20.83 -1.54 1.91
C LYS A 191 20.42 -2.85 2.57
N PRO A 192 21.13 -3.96 2.28
CA PRO A 192 20.97 -5.20 3.01
C PRO A 192 21.25 -4.96 4.48
N THR A 193 20.29 -5.30 5.32
CA THR A 193 20.37 -5.05 6.76
C THR A 193 19.71 -6.17 7.51
N LYS A 194 20.09 -6.35 8.77
CA LYS A 194 19.48 -7.33 9.67
C LYS A 194 18.57 -6.55 10.61
N GLY A 195 17.29 -6.88 10.58
CA GLY A 195 16.33 -6.36 11.55
C GLY A 195 16.55 -6.96 12.94
N LYS A 196 15.54 -6.84 13.80
CA LYS A 196 15.55 -7.38 15.16
C LYS A 196 15.80 -8.90 15.24
N TYR A 197 15.68 -9.60 14.13
CA TYR A 197 15.63 -11.06 14.08
C TYR A 197 16.82 -11.71 13.36
N GLY A 198 17.87 -10.96 13.03
CA GLY A 198 19.10 -11.52 12.46
C GLY A 198 19.03 -11.99 10.99
N VAL A 199 17.83 -12.22 10.43
CA VAL A 199 17.63 -12.53 9.02
C VAL A 199 17.90 -11.30 8.17
N THR A 200 18.73 -11.45 7.12
CA THR A 200 19.00 -10.35 6.19
C THR A 200 17.72 -9.99 5.44
N ALA A 201 17.41 -8.70 5.43
CA ALA A 201 16.35 -8.10 4.64
C ALA A 201 16.97 -7.14 3.62
N LEU A 202 16.50 -7.24 2.38
CA LEU A 202 16.92 -6.43 1.26
C LEU A 202 15.73 -5.61 0.74
N PRO A 203 15.72 -4.29 0.99
CA PRO A 203 14.80 -3.38 0.32
C PRO A 203 15.22 -3.15 -1.14
N LEU A 204 14.27 -3.35 -2.05
CA LEU A 204 14.34 -3.04 -3.48
C LEU A 204 13.43 -1.83 -3.73
N LEU A 205 13.98 -0.63 -3.67
CA LEU A 205 13.25 0.64 -3.88
C LEU A 205 13.62 1.30 -5.20
N THR A 206 14.86 1.12 -5.65
CA THR A 206 15.42 1.62 -6.89
C THR A 206 16.00 0.47 -7.71
N GLY A 207 16.35 0.75 -8.96
CA GLY A 207 16.79 -0.27 -9.92
C GLY A 207 15.63 -0.90 -10.69
N CYS A 208 15.93 -1.98 -11.39
CA CYS A 208 15.03 -2.69 -12.28
C CYS A 208 14.95 -4.16 -11.90
N GLU A 209 13.76 -4.72 -11.91
CA GLU A 209 13.53 -6.14 -11.68
C GLU A 209 12.72 -6.73 -12.82
N GLU A 210 13.16 -7.87 -13.33
CA GLU A 210 12.54 -8.57 -14.44
C GLU A 210 12.30 -10.03 -14.08
N HIS A 211 11.16 -10.56 -14.53
CA HIS A 211 10.87 -11.98 -14.42
C HIS A 211 11.72 -12.76 -15.43
N VAL A 212 12.44 -13.79 -14.98
CA VAL A 212 13.27 -14.62 -15.85
C VAL A 212 12.53 -15.89 -16.26
N ARG A 213 12.18 -16.72 -15.27
CA ARG A 213 11.42 -17.97 -15.47
C ARG A 213 10.91 -18.50 -14.15
N GLY A 214 9.73 -19.12 -14.13
CA GLY A 214 9.20 -19.82 -12.96
C GLY A 214 9.10 -18.92 -11.72
N ARG A 215 10.02 -19.08 -10.76
CA ARG A 215 10.10 -18.26 -9.54
C ARG A 215 11.38 -17.42 -9.45
N LEU A 216 12.07 -17.29 -10.58
CA LEU A 216 13.36 -16.64 -10.69
C LEU A 216 13.21 -15.24 -11.24
N TYR A 217 13.77 -14.28 -10.50
CA TYR A 217 13.73 -12.85 -10.80
C TYR A 217 15.15 -12.32 -10.87
N ARG A 218 15.40 -11.44 -11.85
CA ARG A 218 16.67 -10.75 -12.00
C ARG A 218 16.49 -9.31 -11.54
N TYR A 219 17.24 -8.93 -10.52
CA TYR A 219 17.32 -7.54 -10.06
C TYR A 219 18.64 -6.92 -10.52
N VAL A 220 18.54 -5.71 -11.06
CA VAL A 220 19.66 -4.92 -11.57
C VAL A 220 19.64 -3.54 -10.95
N ARG A 221 20.80 -3.09 -10.45
CA ARG A 221 21.01 -1.73 -9.95
C ARG A 221 22.29 -1.15 -10.54
N GLU A 222 22.23 0.11 -10.93
CA GLU A 222 23.37 0.84 -11.46
C GLU A 222 23.62 2.10 -10.63
N GLY A 223 24.89 2.40 -10.34
CA GLY A 223 25.24 3.55 -9.51
C GLY A 223 26.70 3.57 -9.09
N ARG A 224 26.98 4.26 -7.97
CA ARG A 224 28.30 4.28 -7.36
C ARG A 224 28.55 2.98 -6.59
N LEU A 225 29.80 2.68 -6.28
CA LEU A 225 30.16 1.51 -5.48
C LEU A 225 29.46 1.51 -4.10
N SER A 226 29.23 2.69 -3.51
CA SER A 226 28.50 2.87 -2.24
C SER A 226 27.05 2.39 -2.27
N ASP A 227 26.48 2.34 -3.47
CA ASP A 227 25.09 1.98 -3.72
C ASP A 227 24.96 0.48 -3.96
N MET A 228 26.09 -0.20 -4.24
CA MET A 228 26.13 -1.63 -4.50
C MET A 228 26.05 -2.43 -3.20
N HIS A 229 25.28 -3.52 -3.23
CA HIS A 229 25.03 -4.38 -2.08
C HIS A 229 26.14 -5.42 -1.90
N VAL A 230 27.38 -4.97 -1.71
CA VAL A 230 28.58 -5.83 -1.64
C VAL A 230 28.48 -6.89 -0.54
N SER A 231 27.79 -6.58 0.56
CA SER A 231 27.55 -7.53 1.66
C SER A 231 26.74 -8.77 1.28
N LEU A 232 26.05 -8.77 0.15
CA LEU A 232 25.30 -9.93 -0.35
C LEU A 232 26.19 -10.98 -1.03
N LEU A 233 27.44 -10.64 -1.37
CA LEU A 233 28.37 -11.58 -1.99
C LEU A 233 28.58 -12.83 -1.11
N THR A 234 28.62 -12.66 0.21
CA THR A 234 28.78 -13.76 1.18
C THR A 234 27.46 -14.45 1.53
N GLN A 235 26.34 -14.04 0.94
CA GLN A 235 24.99 -14.55 1.22
C GLN A 235 24.41 -15.36 0.05
N VAL A 236 25.19 -15.63 -1.00
CA VAL A 236 24.77 -16.51 -2.09
C VAL A 236 24.43 -17.90 -1.52
N GLY A 237 23.27 -18.43 -1.90
CA GLY A 237 22.71 -19.68 -1.40
C GLY A 237 21.85 -19.53 -0.13
N THR A 238 21.88 -18.38 0.53
CA THR A 238 21.08 -18.14 1.75
C THR A 238 19.71 -17.55 1.42
N GLN A 239 18.75 -17.72 2.35
CA GLN A 239 17.43 -17.10 2.26
C GLN A 239 17.44 -15.71 2.90
N ILE A 240 16.89 -14.74 2.19
CA ILE A 240 16.76 -13.34 2.64
C ILE A 240 15.32 -12.87 2.48
N ARG A 241 14.94 -11.85 3.26
CA ARG A 241 13.65 -11.17 3.12
C ARG A 241 13.74 -10.13 2.01
N ILE A 242 12.77 -10.10 1.11
CA ILE A 242 12.68 -9.06 0.08
C ILE A 242 11.55 -8.09 0.42
N LEU A 243 11.88 -6.80 0.47
CA LEU A 243 10.89 -5.73 0.54
C LEU A 243 10.89 -4.99 -0.79
N ARG A 244 9.74 -4.80 -1.43
CA ARG A 244 9.61 -4.02 -2.68
C ARG A 244 9.00 -2.66 -2.39
N GLY A 245 9.58 -1.60 -2.95
CA GLY A 245 9.09 -0.23 -2.84
C GLY A 245 8.35 0.24 -4.08
N TYR A 246 7.48 1.24 -3.90
CA TYR A 246 6.68 1.80 -5.00
C TYR A 246 7.50 2.43 -6.15
N ARG A 247 8.76 2.81 -5.87
CA ARG A 247 9.68 3.42 -6.86
C ARG A 247 10.42 2.39 -7.71
N LEU A 248 10.38 1.11 -7.34
CA LEU A 248 11.09 0.05 -8.05
C LEU A 248 10.51 -0.11 -9.45
N LYS A 249 11.38 -0.21 -10.47
CA LYS A 249 10.97 -0.55 -11.83
C LYS A 249 10.76 -2.06 -11.92
N SER A 250 9.59 -2.52 -11.49
CA SER A 250 9.19 -3.93 -11.45
C SER A 250 7.68 -4.07 -11.68
N THR A 251 7.26 -5.17 -12.29
CA THR A 251 5.84 -5.56 -12.33
C THR A 251 5.32 -5.98 -10.96
N LEU A 252 6.20 -6.42 -10.06
CA LEU A 252 5.88 -6.82 -8.69
C LEU A 252 5.88 -5.64 -7.70
N ALA A 253 6.35 -4.45 -8.10
CA ALA A 253 6.42 -3.30 -7.20
C ALA A 253 5.01 -2.90 -6.71
N PRO A 254 4.84 -2.62 -5.40
CA PRO A 254 3.55 -2.16 -4.91
C PRO A 254 3.21 -0.78 -5.48
N GLN A 255 1.93 -0.48 -5.65
CA GLN A 255 1.49 0.83 -6.16
C GLN A 255 1.77 2.01 -5.20
N ALA A 256 1.97 1.70 -3.92
CA ALA A 256 2.20 2.65 -2.84
C ALA A 256 3.09 2.02 -1.76
N GLY A 257 3.87 2.83 -1.05
CA GLY A 257 4.66 2.42 0.10
C GLY A 257 5.73 1.34 -0.16
N VAL A 258 5.98 0.52 0.86
CA VAL A 258 6.93 -0.61 0.87
C VAL A 258 6.21 -1.86 1.35
N ARG A 259 6.36 -2.97 0.63
CA ARG A 259 5.71 -4.25 0.93
C ARG A 259 6.73 -5.35 1.14
N TYR A 260 6.52 -6.20 2.15
CA TYR A 260 7.30 -7.43 2.33
C TYR A 260 6.74 -8.53 1.44
N ASP A 261 7.57 -9.08 0.56
CA ASP A 261 7.16 -10.05 -0.46
C ASP A 261 7.60 -11.48 -0.16
N GLY A 262 8.11 -11.72 1.04
CA GLY A 262 8.53 -13.04 1.49
C GLY A 262 10.02 -13.32 1.35
N LEU A 263 10.35 -14.60 1.49
CA LEU A 263 11.70 -15.14 1.46
C LEU A 263 12.15 -15.49 0.04
N TYR A 264 13.40 -15.15 -0.27
CA TYR A 264 14.05 -15.44 -1.53
C TYR A 264 15.44 -16.03 -1.29
N THR A 265 15.85 -16.99 -2.11
CA THR A 265 17.23 -17.48 -2.15
C THR A 265 18.04 -16.68 -3.16
N ILE A 266 19.21 -16.18 -2.74
CA ILE A 266 20.16 -15.54 -3.67
C ILE A 266 20.86 -16.65 -4.47
N ARG A 267 20.48 -16.82 -5.74
CA ARG A 267 21.09 -17.83 -6.62
C ARG A 267 22.40 -17.36 -7.24
N GLN A 268 22.50 -16.07 -7.53
CA GLN A 268 23.69 -15.49 -8.13
C GLN A 268 23.87 -14.05 -7.67
N TYR A 269 25.13 -13.67 -7.48
CA TYR A 269 25.57 -12.30 -7.26
C TYR A 269 26.57 -11.93 -8.35
N GLY A 270 26.39 -10.78 -8.98
CA GLY A 270 27.33 -10.19 -9.91
C GLY A 270 27.49 -8.70 -9.65
N ASN A 271 28.72 -8.19 -9.68
CA ASN A 271 28.99 -6.77 -9.60
C ASN A 271 30.12 -6.46 -10.58
N LYS A 272 29.90 -5.52 -11.50
CA LYS A 272 30.87 -5.14 -12.54
C LYS A 272 30.91 -3.63 -12.69
N LEU A 273 32.10 -3.07 -12.88
CA LEU A 273 32.26 -1.69 -13.33
C LEU A 273 32.01 -1.65 -14.84
N ASP A 274 31.05 -0.84 -15.26
CA ASP A 274 30.89 -0.49 -16.67
C ASP A 274 31.90 0.60 -17.03
N ALA A 275 32.90 0.24 -17.83
CA ALA A 275 33.97 1.13 -18.25
C ALA A 275 33.47 2.30 -19.13
N ALA A 276 32.31 2.17 -19.78
CA ALA A 276 31.77 3.23 -20.64
C ALA A 276 31.06 4.33 -19.84
N THR A 277 30.38 3.96 -18.75
CA THR A 277 29.57 4.89 -17.95
C THR A 277 30.21 5.26 -16.61
N ASP A 278 31.32 4.61 -16.24
CA ASP A 278 31.99 4.71 -14.94
C ASP A 278 31.02 4.43 -13.77
N LYS A 279 30.06 3.52 -13.99
CA LYS A 279 29.07 3.09 -13.01
C LYS A 279 29.21 1.62 -12.71
N TYR A 280 29.00 1.26 -11.45
CA TYR A 280 28.88 -0.13 -11.05
C TYR A 280 27.49 -0.65 -11.37
N ARG A 281 27.44 -1.85 -11.93
CA ARG A 281 26.22 -2.62 -12.20
C ARG A 281 26.20 -3.85 -11.31
N LEU A 282 25.27 -3.85 -10.35
CA LEU A 282 24.90 -5.00 -9.54
C LEU A 282 23.82 -5.80 -10.26
N GLU A 283 23.99 -7.12 -10.31
CA GLU A 283 23.00 -8.08 -10.78
C GLU A 283 22.80 -9.17 -9.73
N LEU A 284 21.56 -9.37 -9.30
CA LEU A 284 21.14 -10.44 -8.41
C LEU A 284 20.14 -11.34 -9.11
N LEU A 285 20.33 -12.65 -8.95
CA LEU A 285 19.34 -13.64 -9.36
C LEU A 285 18.68 -14.18 -8.10
N LEU A 286 17.39 -13.90 -7.94
CA LEU A 286 16.60 -14.17 -6.74
C LEU A 286 15.54 -15.22 -7.06
N GLU A 287 15.47 -16.29 -6.27
CA GLU A 287 14.42 -17.30 -6.40
C GLU A 287 13.45 -17.24 -5.22
N HIS A 288 12.15 -17.08 -5.51
CA HIS A 288 11.11 -17.04 -4.49
C HIS A 288 10.94 -18.43 -3.84
N VAL A 289 10.98 -18.46 -2.51
CA VAL A 289 10.87 -19.69 -1.70
C VAL A 289 9.43 -20.20 -1.67
N ASP A 290 9.28 -21.53 -1.59
CA ASP A 290 7.99 -22.22 -1.48
C ASP A 290 7.40 -22.25 -0.08
N GLY A 291 6.11 -22.57 0.03
CA GLY A 291 5.44 -22.79 1.31
C GLY A 291 5.03 -21.51 2.05
N GLN A 292 5.23 -20.35 1.43
CA GLN A 292 4.73 -19.06 1.90
C GLN A 292 3.58 -18.56 1.01
N LYS A 293 2.92 -17.48 1.44
CA LYS A 293 1.84 -16.82 0.71
C LYS A 293 2.24 -16.54 -0.75
N SER A 294 1.34 -16.81 -1.69
CA SER A 294 1.66 -16.67 -3.11
C SER A 294 1.92 -15.21 -3.48
N LEU A 295 2.80 -14.98 -4.47
CA LEU A 295 3.08 -13.63 -4.94
C LEU A 295 1.84 -12.95 -5.54
N GLU A 296 0.89 -13.72 -6.07
CA GLU A 296 -0.37 -13.18 -6.58
C GLU A 296 -1.24 -12.60 -5.46
N GLU A 297 -1.31 -13.27 -4.31
CA GLU A 297 -2.04 -12.75 -3.14
C GLU A 297 -1.32 -11.56 -2.51
N VAL A 298 0.01 -11.60 -2.44
CA VAL A 298 0.82 -10.50 -1.92
C VAL A 298 0.68 -9.25 -2.79
N GLN A 299 0.59 -9.40 -4.11
CA GLN A 299 0.39 -8.28 -5.04
C GLN A 299 -0.98 -7.58 -4.91
N LYS A 300 -1.95 -8.16 -4.19
CA LYS A 300 -3.20 -7.49 -3.83
C LYS A 300 -2.98 -6.37 -2.80
N VAL A 301 -1.84 -6.35 -2.13
CA VAL A 301 -1.43 -5.28 -1.21
C VAL A 301 -0.58 -4.25 -1.97
N PRO A 302 -0.77 -2.94 -1.78
CA PRO A 302 -1.65 -2.31 -0.79
C PRO A 302 -3.13 -2.33 -1.16
N ARG A 303 -3.97 -2.54 -0.14
CA ARG A 303 -5.44 -2.43 -0.20
C ARG A 303 -5.85 -0.96 -0.44
N PRO A 304 -7.07 -0.68 -0.95
CA PRO A 304 -7.52 0.69 -1.18
C PRO A 304 -7.39 1.62 0.04
N SER A 305 -7.72 1.15 1.24
CA SER A 305 -7.53 1.88 2.51
C SER A 305 -6.06 2.28 2.75
N GLN A 306 -5.12 1.37 2.49
CA GLN A 306 -3.68 1.64 2.59
C GLN A 306 -3.20 2.62 1.52
N VAL A 307 -3.81 2.60 0.34
CA VAL A 307 -3.56 3.62 -0.69
C VAL A 307 -4.04 5.00 -0.22
N ASP A 308 -5.20 5.09 0.43
CA ASP A 308 -5.69 6.35 0.99
C ASP A 308 -4.71 6.88 2.07
N ASP A 309 -4.21 6.00 2.93
CA ASP A 309 -3.22 6.34 3.95
C ASP A 309 -1.91 6.81 3.32
N TRP A 310 -1.48 6.18 2.21
CA TRP A 310 -0.34 6.62 1.43
C TRP A 310 -0.53 8.01 0.81
N GLN A 311 -1.71 8.31 0.25
CA GLN A 311 -2.00 9.65 -0.27
C GLN A 311 -1.94 10.69 0.86
N THR A 312 -2.45 10.32 2.03
CA THR A 312 -2.41 11.17 3.22
C THR A 312 -0.97 11.40 3.69
N PHE A 313 -0.16 10.35 3.73
CA PHE A 313 1.28 10.43 4.02
C PHE A 313 2.01 11.38 3.06
N LYS A 314 1.78 11.29 1.75
CA LYS A 314 2.40 12.20 0.78
C LYS A 314 2.06 13.67 1.05
N LYS A 315 0.84 13.97 1.50
CA LYS A 315 0.45 15.33 1.90
C LYS A 315 1.21 15.79 3.15
N VAL A 316 1.35 14.91 4.14
CA VAL A 316 2.15 15.18 5.34
C VAL A 316 3.61 15.42 4.99
N GLU A 317 4.20 14.59 4.12
CA GLU A 317 5.58 14.72 3.65
C GLU A 317 5.80 16.05 2.93
N ALA A 318 4.90 16.42 2.02
CA ALA A 318 4.95 17.71 1.33
C ALA A 318 4.85 18.90 2.31
N GLU A 319 4.00 18.82 3.33
CA GLU A 319 3.88 19.85 4.35
C GLU A 319 5.15 19.96 5.21
N MET A 320 5.77 18.83 5.58
CA MET A 320 7.04 18.81 6.31
C MET A 320 8.19 19.39 5.47
N VAL A 321 8.21 19.12 4.17
CA VAL A 321 9.18 19.73 3.24
C VAL A 321 8.96 21.24 3.19
N ARG A 322 7.72 21.71 3.03
CA ARG A 322 7.39 23.15 3.03
C ARG A 322 7.86 23.82 4.32
N GLN A 323 7.56 23.23 5.47
CA GLN A 323 7.92 23.78 6.78
C GLN A 323 9.44 23.89 6.98
N ARG A 324 10.24 23.00 6.36
CA ARG A 324 11.70 22.96 6.56
C ARG A 324 12.52 23.63 5.46
N LYS A 325 12.05 23.57 4.21
CA LYS A 325 12.76 24.04 3.01
C LYS A 325 12.06 25.21 2.30
N GLY A 326 10.90 25.67 2.81
CA GLY A 326 10.10 26.73 2.19
C GLY A 326 9.35 26.26 0.94
N ASP A 327 8.73 27.22 0.26
CA ASP A 327 7.92 26.94 -0.94
C ASP A 327 8.78 26.52 -2.16
N ASP A 328 9.99 27.08 -2.29
CA ASP A 328 10.93 26.68 -3.36
C ASP A 328 11.35 25.21 -3.19
N GLY A 329 11.71 24.80 -1.97
CA GLY A 329 12.05 23.42 -1.68
C GLY A 329 10.87 22.45 -1.87
N LEU A 330 9.63 22.92 -1.68
CA LEU A 330 8.44 22.13 -2.01
C LEU A 330 8.25 21.99 -3.51
N LEU A 331 8.52 23.04 -4.30
CA LEU A 331 8.45 23.00 -5.75
C LEU A 331 9.44 21.98 -6.31
N ASP A 332 10.71 22.07 -5.91
CA ASP A 332 11.76 21.13 -6.30
C ASP A 332 11.40 19.68 -5.94
N PHE A 333 10.90 19.48 -4.73
CA PHE A 333 10.44 18.17 -4.27
C PHE A 333 9.32 17.60 -5.13
N LYS A 334 8.33 18.43 -5.52
CA LYS A 334 7.24 18.02 -6.40
C LYS A 334 7.74 17.70 -7.80
N MET A 335 8.65 18.51 -8.35
CA MET A 335 9.26 18.27 -9.65
C MET A 335 9.99 16.93 -9.69
N LEU A 336 10.82 16.65 -8.68
CA LEU A 336 11.56 15.40 -8.57
C LEU A 336 10.63 14.17 -8.51
N LYS A 337 9.58 14.23 -7.66
CA LYS A 337 8.59 13.15 -7.55
C LYS A 337 7.82 12.92 -8.86
N GLU A 338 7.58 13.98 -9.63
CA GLU A 338 6.88 13.90 -10.90
C GLU A 338 7.77 13.32 -12.01
N GLU A 339 9.04 13.71 -12.05
CA GLU A 339 10.05 13.12 -12.95
C GLU A 339 10.18 11.60 -12.70
N GLU A 340 10.30 11.19 -11.43
CA GLU A 340 10.32 9.78 -11.03
C GLU A 340 9.05 9.03 -11.47
N ARG A 341 7.88 9.68 -11.39
CA ARG A 341 6.60 9.10 -11.83
C ARG A 341 6.61 8.85 -13.33
N ILE A 342 7.03 9.85 -14.11
CA ILE A 342 7.08 9.80 -15.57
C ILE A 342 8.06 8.71 -16.03
N ASP A 343 9.29 8.69 -15.48
CA ASP A 343 10.30 7.69 -15.81
C ASP A 343 9.80 6.26 -15.54
N ARG A 344 9.13 6.04 -14.41
CA ARG A 344 8.54 4.74 -14.07
C ARG A 344 7.39 4.35 -15.01
N GLU A 345 6.51 5.27 -15.37
CA GLU A 345 5.42 5.00 -16.32
C GLU A 345 5.94 4.71 -17.72
N HIS A 346 6.96 5.44 -18.16
CA HIS A 346 7.65 5.20 -19.41
C HIS A 346 8.30 3.80 -19.42
N TRP A 347 8.96 3.42 -18.33
CA TRP A 347 9.52 2.08 -18.18
C TRP A 347 8.44 1.01 -18.25
N ARG A 348 7.31 1.21 -17.56
CA ARG A 348 6.19 0.24 -17.55
C ARG A 348 5.64 0.02 -18.95
N ARG A 349 5.31 1.10 -19.67
CA ARG A 349 4.82 1.02 -21.06
C ARG A 349 5.83 0.32 -21.99
N SER A 350 7.11 0.65 -21.85
CA SER A 350 8.18 0.02 -22.63
C SER A 350 8.35 -1.47 -22.30
N SER A 351 8.16 -1.85 -21.03
CA SER A 351 8.24 -3.23 -20.59
C SER A 351 7.05 -4.06 -21.07
N GLU A 352 5.84 -3.50 -20.99
CA GLU A 352 4.62 -4.11 -21.52
C GLU A 352 4.72 -4.31 -23.03
N PHE A 353 5.19 -3.31 -23.76
CA PHE A 353 5.41 -3.40 -25.21
C PHE A 353 6.44 -4.47 -25.59
N ARG A 354 7.54 -4.58 -24.84
CA ARG A 354 8.53 -5.65 -25.04
C ARG A 354 7.94 -7.04 -24.75
N ALA A 355 7.08 -7.15 -23.74
CA ALA A 355 6.41 -8.41 -23.42
C ALA A 355 5.42 -8.84 -24.52
N THR A 356 4.71 -7.89 -25.14
CA THR A 356 3.80 -8.19 -26.27
C THR A 356 4.55 -8.60 -27.54
N LEU A 357 5.70 -7.99 -27.83
CA LEU A 357 6.52 -8.34 -28.99
C LEU A 357 7.24 -9.69 -28.86
N GLY A 358 7.52 -10.14 -27.64
CA GLY A 358 8.16 -11.44 -27.39
C GLY A 358 7.21 -12.63 -27.41
N GLN A 359 5.92 -12.41 -27.73
CA GLN A 359 4.89 -13.46 -27.87
C GLN A 359 4.49 -13.72 -29.33
N GLU A 360 5.06 -12.99 -30.30
CA GLU A 360 5.02 -13.29 -31.74
C GLU A 360 6.28 -14.08 -32.15
#